data_AF-A0A7J4RRS7-F1
#
_entry.id   AF-A0A7J4RRS7-F1
#
_cell.length_a   1.000
_cell.length_b   1.000
_cell.length_c   1.000
_cell.angle_alpha   90.00
_cell.angle_beta   90.00
_cell.angle_gamma   90.00
#
_symmetry.space_group_name_H-M   'P 1'
#
loop_
_entity.id
_entity.type
_entity.pdbx_description
1 polymer ?
#
loop_
_entity_poly.entity_id
_entity_poly.type
_entity_poly.pdbx_seq_one_letter_code
_entity_poly.pdbx_strand_id
1 'polypeptide(L)'
;MKSISRQEIFGKAKVGTVAGLVGGFALFVSLFGIDSQLNVAPGTFYQMLGITVGLDGMPAIVFGFMAHMLTAATIGAVFCVCSTLHRVLNLTSIWKGIFAGVVTGLEVYVIFFMPITLFLMIPTIDSTIIDGSQSIVTAQERMAATVLKENINLIMWGALMLHILYGSIMGLFSGMVLHEDYKIPKKTVSEQESESMPST
;
A
#
# COMPACT_ATOMS: atom_id res chain seq x y z
N MET A 1 -31.37 -3.31 0.25
CA MET A 1 -29.89 -3.43 0.10
C MET A 1 -29.63 -4.77 -0.58
N LYS A 2 -28.96 -4.80 -1.75
CA LYS A 2 -28.70 -6.06 -2.47
C LYS A 2 -27.71 -6.88 -1.63
N SER A 3 -28.03 -8.12 -1.27
CA SER A 3 -27.10 -8.98 -0.54
C SER A 3 -25.92 -9.33 -1.43
N ILE A 4 -24.72 -8.86 -1.09
CA ILE A 4 -23.49 -9.18 -1.82
C ILE A 4 -23.12 -10.63 -1.49
N SER A 5 -22.86 -11.46 -2.51
CA SER A 5 -22.48 -12.86 -2.29
C SER A 5 -21.03 -12.95 -1.79
N ARG A 6 -20.71 -14.00 -1.03
CA ARG A 6 -19.32 -14.25 -0.58
C ARG A 6 -18.34 -14.38 -1.76
N GLN A 7 -18.81 -14.94 -2.88
CA GLN A 7 -18.01 -15.08 -4.11
C GLN A 7 -17.68 -13.72 -4.72
N GLU A 8 -18.62 -12.78 -4.69
CA GLU A 8 -18.41 -11.41 -5.17
C GLU A 8 -17.40 -10.67 -4.28
N ILE A 9 -17.53 -10.76 -2.95
CA ILE A 9 -16.57 -10.18 -2.01
C ILE A 9 -15.16 -10.73 -2.25
N PHE A 10 -15.03 -12.05 -2.41
CA PHE A 10 -13.74 -12.69 -2.63
C PHE A 10 -13.11 -12.30 -3.97
N GLY A 11 -13.90 -12.19 -5.03
CA GLY A 11 -13.43 -11.72 -6.34
C GLY A 11 -12.88 -10.29 -6.26
N LYS A 12 -13.61 -9.39 -5.59
CA LYS A 12 -13.20 -7.98 -5.43
C LYS A 12 -11.96 -7.85 -4.53
N ALA A 13 -11.87 -8.64 -3.46
CA ALA A 13 -10.69 -8.68 -2.60
C ALA A 13 -9.44 -9.13 -3.36
N LYS A 14 -9.55 -10.12 -4.27
CA LYS A 14 -8.44 -10.54 -5.13
C LYS A 14 -7.97 -9.43 -6.06
N VAL A 15 -8.90 -8.76 -6.74
CA VAL A 15 -8.59 -7.61 -7.61
C VAL A 15 -7.88 -6.52 -6.80
N GLY A 16 -8.43 -6.18 -5.63
CA GLY A 16 -7.84 -5.20 -4.73
C GLY A 16 -6.44 -5.58 -4.24
N THR A 17 -6.22 -6.86 -3.90
CA THR A 17 -4.91 -7.38 -3.49
C THR A 17 -3.86 -7.11 -4.57
N VAL A 18 -4.18 -7.44 -5.83
CA VAL A 18 -3.26 -7.22 -6.96
C VAL A 18 -3.03 -5.73 -7.21
N ALA A 19 -4.09 -4.92 -7.24
CA ALA A 19 -3.97 -3.47 -7.42
C ALA A 19 -3.14 -2.81 -6.30
N GLY A 20 -3.33 -3.26 -5.06
CA GLY A 20 -2.55 -2.84 -3.89
C GLY A 20 -1.07 -3.22 -4.01
N LEU A 21 -0.75 -4.44 -4.47
CA LEU A 21 0.63 -4.86 -4.71
C LEU A 21 1.29 -4.04 -5.83
N VAL A 22 0.57 -3.72 -6.91
CA VAL A 22 1.10 -2.86 -7.99
C VAL A 22 1.41 -1.46 -7.46
N GLY A 23 0.51 -0.88 -6.67
CA GLY A 23 0.75 0.39 -5.99
C GLY A 23 1.94 0.32 -5.02
N GLY A 24 2.04 -0.77 -4.23
CA GLY A 24 3.15 -1.00 -3.32
C GLY A 24 4.49 -1.12 -4.05
N PHE A 25 4.52 -1.79 -5.21
CA PHE A 25 5.73 -1.89 -6.01
C PHE A 25 6.17 -0.53 -6.58
N ALA A 26 5.21 0.33 -6.95
CA ALA A 26 5.51 1.69 -7.36
C ALA A 26 6.14 2.52 -6.22
N LEU A 27 5.66 2.34 -4.98
CA LEU A 27 6.30 2.93 -3.80
C LEU A 27 7.71 2.42 -3.59
N PHE A 28 7.88 1.10 -3.67
CA PHE A 28 9.17 0.45 -3.53
C PHE A 28 10.19 1.07 -4.49
N VAL A 29 9.88 1.15 -5.78
CA VAL A 29 10.76 1.78 -6.78
C VAL A 29 11.06 3.24 -6.45
N SER A 30 10.05 3.99 -5.98
CA SER A 30 10.21 5.41 -5.65
C SER A 30 11.09 5.63 -4.42
N LEU A 31 11.08 4.71 -3.44
CA LEU A 31 11.92 4.78 -2.25
C LEU A 31 13.42 4.63 -2.57
N PHE A 32 13.80 3.79 -3.55
CA PHE A 32 15.20 3.77 -4.04
C PHE A 32 15.64 5.12 -4.59
N GLY A 33 14.71 5.83 -5.25
CA GLY A 33 14.96 7.18 -5.74
C GLY A 33 15.26 8.16 -4.59
N ILE A 34 14.53 8.05 -3.48
CA ILE A 34 14.74 8.88 -2.28
C ILE A 34 16.04 8.48 -1.56
N ASP A 35 16.32 7.19 -1.42
CA ASP A 35 17.57 6.69 -0.81
C ASP A 35 18.80 7.26 -1.55
N SER A 36 18.75 7.27 -2.89
CA SER A 36 19.79 7.87 -3.74
C SER A 36 19.92 9.37 -3.52
N GLN A 37 18.81 10.11 -3.41
CA GLN A 37 18.83 11.55 -3.14
C GLN A 37 19.39 11.89 -1.77
N LEU A 38 19.16 11.04 -0.77
CA LEU A 38 19.68 11.19 0.60
C LEU A 38 21.10 10.62 0.77
N ASN A 39 21.67 10.02 -0.29
CA ASN A 39 22.98 9.37 -0.26
C ASN A 39 23.09 8.30 0.84
N VAL A 40 22.01 7.57 1.09
CA VAL A 40 21.95 6.45 2.03
C VAL A 40 21.92 5.11 1.30
N ALA A 41 22.17 4.03 2.03
CA ALA A 41 22.12 2.70 1.45
C ALA A 41 20.70 2.38 0.93
N PRO A 42 20.56 1.75 -0.25
CA PRO A 42 19.26 1.33 -0.75
C PRO A 42 18.53 0.42 0.23
N GLY A 43 17.25 0.72 0.51
CA GLY A 43 16.43 -0.01 1.45
C GLY A 43 16.54 0.47 2.90
N THR A 44 17.23 1.59 3.16
CA THR A 44 17.39 2.16 4.51
C THR A 44 16.03 2.36 5.21
N PHE A 45 15.00 2.84 4.49
CA PHE A 45 13.66 2.98 5.07
C PHE A 45 13.07 1.66 5.57
N TYR A 46 13.22 0.58 4.81
CA TYR A 46 12.74 -0.74 5.21
C TYR A 46 13.58 -1.33 6.34
N GLN A 47 14.90 -1.07 6.33
CA GLN A 47 15.80 -1.47 7.39
C GLN A 47 15.38 -0.86 8.74
N MET A 48 15.05 0.43 8.77
CA MET A 48 14.62 1.10 10.01
C MET A 48 13.38 0.46 10.62
N LEU A 49 12.42 0.03 9.80
CA LEU A 49 11.27 -0.73 10.28
C LEU A 49 11.69 -2.10 10.83
N GLY A 50 12.61 -2.81 10.19
CA GLY A 50 13.15 -4.07 10.71
C GLY A 50 13.89 -3.92 12.05
N ILE A 51 14.64 -2.83 12.23
CA ILE A 51 15.33 -2.52 13.49
C ILE A 51 14.33 -2.33 14.64
N THR A 52 13.14 -1.77 14.37
CA THR A 52 12.11 -1.60 15.42
C THR A 52 11.62 -2.93 16.02
N VAL A 53 11.78 -4.04 15.28
CA VAL A 53 11.43 -5.40 15.75
C VAL A 53 12.66 -6.23 16.14
N GLY A 54 13.83 -5.60 16.25
CA GLY A 54 15.07 -6.23 16.69
C GLY A 54 15.83 -7.01 15.61
N LEU A 55 15.53 -6.77 14.33
CA LEU A 55 16.31 -7.33 13.21
C LEU A 55 17.38 -6.33 12.76
N ASP A 56 18.50 -6.83 12.25
CA ASP A 56 19.60 -6.04 11.71
C ASP A 56 19.90 -6.43 10.25
N GLY A 57 20.69 -5.58 9.56
CA GLY A 57 21.19 -5.84 8.21
C GLY A 57 20.12 -6.26 7.17
N MET A 58 20.43 -7.30 6.39
CA MET A 58 19.56 -7.78 5.32
C MET A 58 18.21 -8.33 5.81
N PRO A 59 18.14 -9.14 6.90
CA PRO A 59 16.86 -9.56 7.48
C PRO A 59 15.93 -8.39 7.81
N ALA A 60 16.45 -7.28 8.34
CA ALA A 60 15.66 -6.09 8.65
C ALA A 60 15.02 -5.48 7.39
N ILE A 61 15.79 -5.35 6.31
CA ILE A 61 15.30 -4.84 5.02
C ILE A 61 14.21 -5.74 4.45
N VAL A 62 14.44 -7.06 4.42
CA VAL A 62 13.47 -8.03 3.90
C VAL A 62 12.18 -7.97 4.70
N PHE A 63 12.27 -7.93 6.03
CA PHE A 63 11.11 -7.83 6.89
C PHE A 63 10.31 -6.55 6.62
N GLY A 64 10.97 -5.39 6.59
CA GLY A 64 10.32 -4.11 6.31
C GLY A 64 9.62 -4.11 4.95
N PHE A 65 10.28 -4.64 3.92
CA PHE A 65 9.70 -4.78 2.58
C PHE A 65 8.47 -5.70 2.57
N MET A 66 8.55 -6.88 3.18
CA MET A 66 7.45 -7.85 3.21
C MET A 66 6.25 -7.30 4.01
N ALA A 67 6.50 -6.65 5.14
CA ALA A 67 5.47 -5.98 5.93
C ALA A 67 4.77 -4.89 5.12
N HIS A 68 5.54 -4.10 4.35
CA HIS A 68 4.98 -3.08 3.48
C HIS A 68 4.14 -3.68 2.35
N MET A 69 4.64 -4.72 1.65
CA MET A 69 3.89 -5.40 0.58
C MET A 69 2.59 -6.03 1.09
N LEU A 70 2.63 -6.68 2.26
CA LEU A 70 1.45 -7.27 2.88
C LEU A 70 0.42 -6.20 3.26
N THR A 71 0.87 -5.07 3.79
CA THR A 71 0.01 -3.94 4.13
C THR A 71 -0.62 -3.34 2.87
N ALA A 72 0.18 -3.12 1.83
CA ALA A 72 -0.28 -2.60 0.54
C ALA A 72 -1.34 -3.51 -0.11
N ALA A 73 -1.11 -4.83 -0.08
CA ALA A 73 -2.06 -5.85 -0.53
C ALA A 73 -3.37 -5.80 0.27
N THR A 74 -3.28 -5.72 1.59
CA THR A 74 -4.43 -5.71 2.50
C THR A 74 -5.29 -4.46 2.31
N ILE A 75 -4.66 -3.28 2.24
CA ILE A 75 -5.36 -2.02 1.97
C ILE A 75 -6.07 -2.08 0.63
N GLY A 76 -5.40 -2.58 -0.43
CA GLY A 76 -6.02 -2.74 -1.74
C GLY A 76 -7.23 -3.67 -1.71
N ALA A 77 -7.13 -4.81 -1.02
CA ALA A 77 -8.24 -5.74 -0.84
C ALA A 77 -9.44 -5.06 -0.15
N VAL A 78 -9.19 -4.35 0.97
CA VAL A 78 -10.22 -3.62 1.71
C VAL A 78 -10.83 -2.51 0.86
N PHE A 79 -10.03 -1.75 0.12
CA PHE A 79 -10.49 -0.70 -0.78
C PHE A 79 -11.51 -1.23 -1.79
N CYS A 80 -11.17 -2.33 -2.49
CA CYS A 80 -12.07 -2.93 -3.47
C CYS A 80 -13.34 -3.53 -2.84
N VAL A 81 -13.24 -4.16 -1.66
CA VAL A 81 -14.43 -4.66 -0.96
C VAL A 81 -15.34 -3.49 -0.56
N CYS A 82 -14.79 -2.46 0.09
CA CYS A 82 -15.53 -1.27 0.51
C CYS A 82 -16.19 -0.53 -0.67
N SER A 83 -15.57 -0.55 -1.85
CA SER A 83 -16.15 0.04 -3.06
C SER A 83 -17.51 -0.57 -3.46
N THR A 84 -17.77 -1.82 -3.04
CA THR A 84 -19.04 -2.51 -3.31
C THR A 84 -20.13 -2.25 -2.27
N LEU A 85 -19.77 -1.76 -1.08
CA LEU A 85 -20.72 -1.56 0.02
C LEU A 85 -21.57 -0.29 -0.16
N HIS A 86 -21.01 0.76 -0.77
CA HIS A 86 -21.68 2.06 -0.85
C HIS A 86 -21.78 2.61 -2.28
N ARG A 87 -22.95 3.13 -2.66
CA ARG A 87 -23.23 3.64 -4.03
C ARG A 87 -22.29 4.79 -4.44
N VAL A 88 -21.82 5.59 -3.48
CA VAL A 88 -20.89 6.70 -3.72
C VAL A 88 -19.45 6.20 -3.95
N LEU A 89 -19.09 5.05 -3.36
CA LEU A 89 -17.76 4.43 -3.51
C LEU A 89 -17.68 3.49 -4.71
N ASN A 90 -18.79 3.34 -5.42
CA ASN A 90 -18.86 2.47 -6.57
C ASN A 90 -17.96 3.02 -7.71
N LEU A 91 -17.02 2.20 -8.15
CA LEU A 91 -15.98 2.50 -9.13
C LEU A 91 -16.55 2.52 -10.56
N THR A 92 -17.52 3.41 -10.81
CA THR A 92 -18.22 3.50 -12.10
C THR A 92 -17.38 4.12 -13.22
N SER A 93 -16.18 4.62 -12.93
CA SER A 93 -15.27 5.26 -13.89
C SER A 93 -13.84 5.20 -13.35
N ILE A 94 -12.87 5.12 -14.26
CA ILE A 94 -11.44 5.15 -13.95
C ILE A 94 -11.07 6.41 -13.13
N TRP A 95 -11.59 7.57 -13.51
CA TRP A 95 -11.32 8.84 -12.81
C TRP A 95 -11.83 8.84 -11.37
N LYS A 96 -13.00 8.25 -11.12
CA LYS A 96 -13.51 8.06 -9.76
C LYS A 96 -12.63 7.11 -8.96
N GLY A 97 -12.08 6.09 -9.60
CA GLY A 97 -11.13 5.17 -8.98
C GLY A 97 -9.84 5.85 -8.56
N ILE A 98 -9.25 6.67 -9.41
CA ILE A 98 -8.07 7.47 -9.05
C ILE A 98 -8.40 8.39 -7.87
N PHE A 99 -9.50 9.13 -7.91
CA PHE A 99 -9.85 10.05 -6.83
C PHE A 99 -10.09 9.33 -5.49
N ALA A 100 -10.87 8.24 -5.50
CA ALA A 100 -11.09 7.42 -4.32
C ALA A 100 -9.79 6.79 -3.80
N GLY A 101 -8.91 6.39 -4.72
CA GLY A 101 -7.57 5.89 -4.41
C GLY A 101 -6.69 6.95 -3.74
N VAL A 102 -6.65 8.18 -4.24
CA VAL A 102 -5.92 9.31 -3.63
C VAL A 102 -6.41 9.56 -2.21
N VAL A 103 -7.73 9.62 -2.00
CA VAL A 103 -8.31 9.78 -0.65
C VAL A 103 -7.88 8.63 0.27
N THR A 104 -7.94 7.40 -0.22
CA THR A 104 -7.47 6.23 0.55
C THR A 104 -5.98 6.32 0.88
N GLY A 105 -5.14 6.79 -0.06
CA GLY A 105 -3.72 7.02 0.17
C GLY A 105 -3.47 8.05 1.28
N LEU A 106 -4.23 9.15 1.29
CA LEU A 106 -4.18 10.15 2.35
C LEU A 106 -4.61 9.59 3.71
N GLU A 107 -5.67 8.79 3.74
CA GLU A 107 -6.11 8.10 4.97
C GLU A 107 -5.02 7.16 5.48
N VAL A 108 -4.38 6.38 4.61
CA VAL A 108 -3.27 5.48 4.99
C VAL A 108 -2.09 6.27 5.54
N TYR A 109 -1.76 7.40 4.93
CA TYR A 109 -0.70 8.29 5.41
C TYR A 109 -1.01 8.79 6.84
N VAL A 110 -2.21 9.32 7.07
CA VAL A 110 -2.57 9.93 8.36
C VAL A 110 -2.80 8.89 9.45
N ILE A 111 -3.44 7.76 9.14
CA ILE A 111 -3.89 6.77 10.14
C ILE A 111 -2.79 5.75 10.46
N PHE A 112 -1.97 5.36 9.48
CA PHE A 112 -0.96 4.32 9.68
C PHE A 112 0.45 4.88 9.66
N PHE A 113 0.84 5.55 8.57
CA PHE A 113 2.23 5.99 8.39
C PHE A 113 2.65 7.02 9.45
N MET A 114 1.81 8.01 9.72
CA MET A 114 2.08 9.07 10.69
C MET A 114 2.28 8.52 12.11
N PRO A 115 1.36 7.71 12.69
CA PRO A 115 1.58 7.14 14.03
C PRO A 115 2.80 6.22 14.10
N ILE A 116 3.02 5.36 13.09
CA ILE A 116 4.19 4.47 13.07
C ILE A 116 5.47 5.31 13.04
N THR A 117 5.52 6.36 12.21
CA THR A 117 6.70 7.21 12.10
C THR A 117 6.96 7.98 13.39
N LEU A 118 5.95 8.63 13.94
CA LEU A 118 6.10 9.51 15.11
C LEU A 118 6.36 8.74 16.41
N PHE A 119 5.69 7.60 16.61
CA PHE A 119 5.73 6.87 17.88
C PHE A 119 6.65 5.65 17.88
N LEU A 120 7.03 5.11 16.71
CA LEU A 120 7.96 3.98 16.62
C LEU A 120 9.26 4.38 15.94
N MET A 121 9.21 4.85 14.69
CA MET A 121 10.41 5.06 13.89
C MET A 121 11.31 6.17 14.45
N ILE A 122 10.75 7.35 14.79
CA ILE A 122 11.54 8.46 15.34
C ILE A 122 12.21 8.08 16.67
N PRO A 123 11.51 7.50 17.67
CA PRO A 123 12.15 7.01 18.87
C PRO A 123 13.24 5.97 18.61
N THR A 124 13.02 5.04 17.68
CA THR A 124 14.05 4.05 17.30
C THR A 124 15.28 4.71 16.68
N ILE A 125 15.10 5.68 15.78
CA ILE A 125 16.19 6.48 15.21
C ILE A 125 16.98 7.17 16.32
N ASP A 126 16.29 7.80 17.28
CA ASP A 126 16.94 8.51 18.39
C ASP A 126 17.73 7.53 19.28
N SER A 127 17.18 6.37 19.60
CA SER A 127 17.92 5.33 20.35
C SER A 127 19.13 4.82 19.58
N THR A 128 19.02 4.62 18.26
CA THR A 128 20.14 4.18 17.40
C THR A 128 21.28 5.22 17.36
N ILE A 129 20.94 6.52 17.45
CA ILE A 129 21.92 7.62 17.49
C ILE A 129 22.56 7.75 18.87
N ILE A 130 21.77 7.64 19.95
CA ILE A 130 22.21 7.86 21.34
C ILE A 130 22.94 6.63 21.90
N ASP A 131 22.34 5.45 21.78
CA ASP A 131 22.81 4.19 22.39
C ASP A 131 23.84 3.46 21.53
N GLY A 132 24.74 4.19 20.86
CA GLY A 132 25.84 3.64 20.05
C GLY A 132 26.85 2.73 20.79
N SER A 133 26.48 2.22 21.98
CA SER A 133 27.14 1.20 22.78
C SER A 133 26.44 -0.18 22.72
N GLN A 134 25.24 -0.29 22.14
CA GLN A 134 24.59 -1.59 21.89
C GLN A 134 25.32 -2.27 20.72
N SER A 135 25.85 -3.49 20.92
CA SER A 135 26.71 -4.22 19.97
C SER A 135 26.04 -4.66 18.65
N ILE A 136 24.83 -4.18 18.39
CA ILE A 136 23.92 -4.65 17.34
C ILE A 136 23.82 -3.64 16.18
N VAL A 137 24.19 -2.38 16.41
CA VAL A 137 24.08 -1.31 15.40
C VAL A 137 25.45 -1.00 14.81
N THR A 138 25.56 -1.09 13.49
CA THR A 138 26.78 -0.76 12.75
C THR A 138 26.98 0.76 12.64
N ALA A 139 28.23 1.20 12.44
CA ALA A 139 28.54 2.62 12.20
C ALA A 139 27.77 3.20 10.99
N GLN A 140 27.53 2.36 9.98
CA GLN A 140 26.78 2.73 8.77
C GLN A 140 25.29 2.97 9.07
N GLU A 141 24.66 2.09 9.86
CA GLU A 141 23.25 2.25 10.27
C GLU A 141 23.06 3.51 11.12
N ARG A 142 24.04 3.82 11.99
CA ARG A 142 24.01 5.06 12.77
C ARG A 142 24.11 6.31 11.89
N MET A 143 24.97 6.28 10.88
CA MET A 143 25.07 7.38 9.91
C MET A 143 23.77 7.55 9.14
N ALA A 144 23.19 6.45 8.64
CA ALA A 144 21.91 6.46 7.94
C ALA A 144 20.79 7.02 8.84
N ALA A 145 20.70 6.57 10.09
CA ALA A 145 19.73 7.08 11.07
C ALA A 145 19.88 8.59 11.32
N THR A 146 21.13 9.08 11.38
CA THR A 146 21.43 10.52 11.55
C THR A 146 20.94 11.33 10.35
N VAL A 147 21.27 10.89 9.12
CA VAL A 147 20.79 11.54 7.89
C VAL A 147 19.26 11.52 7.82
N LEU A 148 18.63 10.42 8.21
CA LEU A 148 17.17 10.28 8.24
C LEU A 148 16.53 11.25 9.24
N LYS A 149 17.14 11.42 10.43
CA LYS A 149 16.69 12.36 11.45
C LYS A 149 16.80 13.82 10.99
N GLU A 150 17.94 14.18 10.42
CA GLU A 150 18.20 15.54 9.92
C GLU A 150 17.25 15.93 8.77
N ASN A 151 16.85 14.95 7.96
CA ASN A 151 15.97 15.15 6.81
C ASN A 151 14.51 14.76 7.08
N ILE A 152 14.09 14.63 8.35
CA ILE A 152 12.75 14.13 8.71
C ILE A 152 11.62 14.91 8.02
N ASN A 153 11.75 16.24 7.89
CA ASN A 153 10.72 17.05 7.21
C ASN A 153 10.57 16.69 5.73
N LEU A 154 11.69 16.47 5.03
CA LEU A 154 11.68 16.05 3.62
C LEU A 154 11.07 14.66 3.49
N ILE A 155 11.38 13.76 4.41
CA ILE A 155 10.85 12.40 4.45
C ILE A 155 9.34 12.40 4.66
N MET A 156 8.84 13.22 5.58
CA MET A 156 7.41 13.31 5.87
C MET A 156 6.61 13.83 4.67
N TRP A 157 7.15 14.83 3.96
CA TRP A 157 6.56 15.34 2.72
C TRP A 157 6.68 14.36 1.55
N GLY A 158 7.85 13.73 1.39
CA GLY A 158 8.08 12.69 0.39
C GLY A 158 7.13 11.52 0.59
N ALA A 159 6.97 11.06 1.84
CA ALA A 159 6.03 10.01 2.21
C ALA A 159 4.58 10.38 1.89
N LEU A 160 4.16 11.63 2.14
CA LEU A 160 2.82 12.08 1.74
C LEU A 160 2.60 11.94 0.23
N MET A 161 3.55 12.42 -0.58
CA MET A 161 3.48 12.32 -2.05
C MET A 161 3.49 10.86 -2.52
N LEU A 162 4.30 10.02 -1.89
CA LEU A 162 4.33 8.59 -2.14
C LEU A 162 2.98 7.94 -1.84
N HIS A 163 2.35 8.22 -0.70
CA HIS A 163 1.05 7.63 -0.37
C HIS A 163 -0.06 8.08 -1.34
N ILE A 164 0.01 9.33 -1.83
CA ILE A 164 -0.86 9.80 -2.92
C ILE A 164 -0.61 9.00 -4.20
N LEU A 165 0.66 8.76 -4.57
CA LEU A 165 1.03 7.95 -5.74
C LEU A 165 0.52 6.51 -5.62
N TYR A 166 0.74 5.87 -4.46
CA TYR A 166 0.21 4.55 -4.13
C TYR A 166 -1.29 4.48 -4.34
N GLY A 167 -2.02 5.40 -3.70
CA GLY A 167 -3.47 5.49 -3.79
C GLY A 167 -3.93 5.68 -5.23
N SER A 168 -3.27 6.57 -5.97
CA SER A 168 -3.59 6.84 -7.39
C SER A 168 -3.44 5.59 -8.26
N ILE A 169 -2.33 4.86 -8.12
CA ILE A 169 -2.06 3.65 -8.91
C ILE A 169 -3.01 2.52 -8.52
N MET A 170 -3.17 2.25 -7.23
CA MET A 170 -4.13 1.26 -6.74
C MET A 170 -5.54 1.57 -7.23
N GLY A 171 -5.97 2.83 -7.14
CA GLY A 171 -7.28 3.30 -7.59
C GLY A 171 -7.47 3.21 -9.11
N LEU A 172 -6.43 3.51 -9.89
CA LEU A 172 -6.41 3.33 -11.35
C LEU A 172 -6.62 1.86 -11.73
N PHE A 173 -5.80 0.95 -11.19
CA PHE A 173 -5.89 -0.48 -11.50
C PHE A 173 -7.21 -1.09 -11.05
N SER A 174 -7.66 -0.74 -9.85
CA SER A 174 -8.99 -1.16 -9.35
C SER A 174 -10.10 -0.62 -10.25
N GLY A 175 -10.01 0.65 -10.65
CA GLY A 175 -10.97 1.28 -11.54
C GLY A 175 -11.03 0.64 -12.92
N MET A 176 -9.89 0.30 -13.52
CA MET A 176 -9.85 -0.38 -14.82
C MET A 176 -10.53 -1.75 -14.77
N VAL A 177 -10.15 -2.58 -13.80
CA VAL A 177 -10.67 -3.95 -13.69
C VAL A 177 -12.15 -3.97 -13.31
N LEU A 178 -12.57 -3.10 -12.40
CA LEU A 178 -13.95 -3.10 -11.89
C LEU A 178 -14.92 -2.36 -12.81
N HIS A 179 -14.44 -1.43 -13.63
CA HIS A 179 -15.28 -0.73 -14.60
C HIS A 179 -15.81 -1.67 -15.69
N GLU A 180 -15.04 -2.68 -16.09
CA GLU A 180 -15.49 -3.69 -17.06
C GLU A 180 -16.65 -4.53 -16.49
N ASP A 181 -16.57 -4.93 -15.22
CA ASP A 181 -17.63 -5.66 -14.52
C ASP A 181 -18.95 -4.88 -14.43
N TYR A 182 -18.90 -3.53 -14.39
CA TYR A 182 -20.09 -2.69 -14.33
C TYR A 182 -20.73 -2.42 -15.70
N LYS A 183 -19.98 -2.59 -16.80
CA LYS A 183 -20.51 -2.40 -18.16
C LYS A 183 -21.23 -3.62 -18.72
N ILE A 184 -20.91 -4.84 -18.25
CA ILE A 184 -21.58 -6.06 -18.71
C ILE A 184 -22.86 -6.25 -17.87
N PRO A 185 -24.06 -6.05 -18.43
CA PRO A 185 -25.28 -6.38 -17.71
C PRO A 185 -25.32 -7.89 -17.48
N LYS A 186 -25.40 -8.33 -16.22
CA LYS A 186 -25.47 -9.73 -15.74
C LYS A 186 -26.62 -10.58 -16.33
N LYS A 187 -27.36 -10.07 -17.32
CA LYS A 187 -28.57 -10.67 -17.90
C LYS A 187 -28.28 -11.68 -19.01
N THR A 188 -27.12 -11.60 -19.68
CA THR A 188 -26.83 -12.40 -20.87
C THR A 188 -26.39 -13.84 -20.59
N VAL A 189 -25.83 -14.13 -19.42
CA VAL A 189 -25.38 -15.51 -19.09
C VAL A 189 -26.56 -16.43 -18.76
N SER A 190 -27.61 -15.92 -18.09
CA SER A 190 -28.80 -16.71 -17.76
C SER A 190 -29.73 -16.93 -18.97
N GLU A 191 -29.74 -16.02 -19.95
CA GLU A 191 -30.51 -16.20 -21.19
C GLU A 191 -29.84 -17.22 -22.12
N GLN A 192 -28.50 -17.24 -22.22
CA GLN A 192 -27.76 -18.21 -23.02
C GLN A 192 -27.85 -19.66 -22.51
N GLU A 193 -27.94 -19.86 -21.19
CA GLU A 193 -28.11 -21.20 -20.63
C GLU A 193 -29.54 -21.73 -20.88
N SER A 194 -30.55 -20.84 -20.85
CA SER A 194 -31.96 -21.20 -21.11
C SER A 194 -32.29 -21.50 -22.58
N GLU A 195 -31.58 -20.90 -23.54
CA GLU A 195 -31.76 -21.17 -24.98
C GLU A 195 -31.02 -22.44 -25.45
N SER A 196 -30.12 -22.98 -24.62
CA SER A 196 -29.33 -24.18 -24.95
C SER A 196 -29.96 -25.51 -24.53
N MET A 197 -31.08 -25.48 -23.80
CA MET A 197 -31.80 -26.70 -23.45
C MET A 197 -32.73 -27.13 -24.59
N PRO A 198 -32.56 -28.33 -25.18
CA PRO A 198 -33.45 -28.82 -26.20
C PRO A 198 -34.86 -29.01 -25.61
N SER A 199 -35.85 -28.40 -26.25
CA SER A 199 -37.26 -28.64 -25.99
C SER A 199 -37.58 -30.11 -26.20
N THR A 200 -37.91 -30.81 -25.12
CA THR A 200 -38.51 -32.16 -25.13
C THR A 200 -39.93 -32.14 -25.66
#